data_AF-A0A182U212-F1
#
_entry.id   AF-A0A182U212-F1
#
_cell.length_a   1.000
_cell.length_b   1.000
_cell.length_c   1.000
_cell.angle_alpha   90.00
_cell.angle_beta   90.00
_cell.angle_gamma   90.00
#
_symmetry.space_group_name_H-M   'P 1'
#
loop_
_entity.id
_entity.type
_entity.pdbx_description
1 polymer ?
#
loop_
_entity_poly.entity_id
_entity_poly.type
_entity_poly.pdbx_seq_one_letter_code
_entity_poly.pdbx_strand_id
1 'polypeptide(L)'
;MTILLLLLLLTLSVQPGQTQVETILDSSEYDDLGLPTVTERIPYAEAPVGSRRFMPPSAPIPWNGLKMATKLSPVCPQNLPSLNNANNNYSKGRYDQIKRLLPYLKVESEDCLYLNLYVPSYGELSSWVC
;
A
#
# COMPACT_ATOMS: atom_id res chain seq x y z
N MET A 1 43.28 -19.20 12.83
CA MET A 1 43.12 -19.07 11.36
C MET A 1 41.78 -19.59 10.85
N THR A 2 41.28 -20.72 11.36
CA THR A 2 40.00 -21.34 10.94
C THR A 2 38.75 -20.54 11.32
N ILE A 3 38.71 -19.93 12.51
CA ILE A 3 37.56 -19.11 12.98
C ILE A 3 37.41 -17.82 12.16
N LEU A 4 38.54 -17.19 11.79
CA LEU A 4 38.54 -15.99 10.96
C LEU A 4 38.04 -16.29 9.54
N LEU A 5 38.36 -17.48 9.01
CA LEU A 5 37.88 -17.95 7.71
C LEU A 5 36.36 -18.24 7.73
N LEU A 6 35.84 -18.80 8.83
CA LEU A 6 34.42 -19.07 9.01
C LEU A 6 33.58 -17.80 9.13
N LEU A 7 34.09 -16.78 9.84
CA LEU A 7 33.44 -15.46 9.93
C LEU A 7 33.42 -14.75 8.57
N LEU A 8 34.51 -14.84 7.80
CA LEU A 8 34.58 -14.28 6.44
C LEU A 8 33.58 -14.95 5.49
N LEU A 9 33.43 -16.28 5.57
CA LEU A 9 32.46 -17.05 4.78
C LEU A 9 31.00 -16.72 5.14
N LEU A 10 30.70 -16.46 6.42
CA LEU A 10 29.37 -16.04 6.85
C LEU A 10 29.01 -14.64 6.33
N THR A 11 29.98 -13.71 6.30
CA THR A 11 29.77 -12.36 5.72
C THR A 11 29.59 -12.35 4.20
N LEU A 12 30.13 -13.35 3.49
CA LEU A 12 29.99 -13.47 2.02
C LEU A 12 28.62 -14.02 1.58
N SER A 13 27.84 -14.61 2.49
CA SER A 13 26.51 -15.17 2.16
C SER A 13 25.35 -14.19 2.34
N VAL A 14 25.58 -13.03 2.95
CA VAL A 14 24.55 -11.99 3.11
C VAL A 14 24.52 -11.16 1.84
N GLN A 15 23.93 -11.71 0.79
CA GLN A 15 23.50 -10.89 -0.34
C GLN A 15 22.28 -10.08 0.13
N PRO A 16 22.29 -8.73 0.02
CA PRO A 16 21.06 -7.99 0.13
C PRO A 16 20.14 -8.52 -0.97
N GLY A 17 19.06 -9.21 -0.56
CA GLY A 17 18.06 -9.71 -1.48
C GLY A 17 17.41 -8.53 -2.17
N GLN A 18 17.86 -8.22 -3.38
CA GLN A 18 17.25 -7.22 -4.24
C GLN A 18 15.88 -7.78 -4.64
N THR A 19 14.83 -7.35 -3.96
CA THR A 19 13.45 -7.63 -4.38
C THR A 19 13.20 -6.81 -5.63
N GLN A 20 13.25 -7.43 -6.81
CA GLN A 20 12.84 -6.75 -8.04
C GLN A 20 11.33 -6.51 -7.97
N VAL A 21 10.96 -5.25 -7.78
CA VAL A 21 9.57 -4.80 -7.94
C VAL A 21 9.44 -4.36 -9.39
N GLU A 22 9.05 -5.28 -10.25
CA GLU A 22 8.66 -4.90 -11.61
C GLU A 22 7.25 -4.31 -11.52
N THR A 23 7.14 -3.02 -11.73
CA THR A 23 5.85 -2.33 -11.65
C THR A 23 5.19 -2.40 -13.03
N ILE A 24 4.18 -3.26 -13.16
CA ILE A 24 3.34 -3.25 -14.38
C ILE A 24 2.42 -2.04 -14.24
N LEU A 25 2.93 -0.88 -14.68
CA LEU A 25 2.16 0.33 -14.83
C LEU A 25 1.19 0.13 -16.00
N ASP A 26 -0.04 -0.33 -15.72
CA ASP A 26 -1.12 -0.23 -16.69
C ASP A 26 -1.53 1.24 -16.79
N SER A 27 -1.00 1.93 -17.80
CA SER A 27 -1.17 3.36 -18.02
C SER A 27 -2.54 3.74 -18.61
N SER A 28 -3.46 2.79 -18.75
CA SER A 28 -4.58 2.94 -19.68
C SER A 28 -5.96 3.20 -19.08
N GLU A 29 -6.13 3.16 -17.76
CA GLU A 29 -7.44 3.37 -17.15
C GLU A 29 -7.44 4.63 -16.26
N TYR A 30 -8.58 5.28 -16.12
CA TYR A 30 -8.83 6.27 -15.08
C TYR A 30 -9.82 5.62 -14.12
N ASP A 31 -9.63 5.75 -12.80
CA ASP A 31 -10.58 5.20 -11.85
C ASP A 31 -11.91 5.99 -11.87
N ASP A 32 -12.95 5.46 -11.20
CA ASP A 32 -14.28 6.07 -11.10
C ASP A 32 -14.26 7.43 -10.32
N LEU A 33 -13.09 7.86 -9.84
CA LEU A 33 -12.81 9.17 -9.24
C LEU A 33 -12.08 10.13 -10.21
N GLY A 34 -11.80 9.71 -11.44
CA GLY A 34 -11.09 10.49 -12.45
C GLY A 34 -9.60 10.65 -12.16
N LEU A 35 -9.01 9.72 -11.40
CA LEU A 35 -7.57 9.67 -11.12
C LEU A 35 -6.89 8.72 -12.11
N PRO A 36 -5.64 9.02 -12.55
CA PRO A 36 -4.89 8.10 -13.39
C PRO A 36 -4.74 6.75 -12.68
N THR A 37 -5.16 5.66 -13.33
CA THR A 37 -4.98 4.31 -12.80
C THR A 37 -3.50 3.98 -12.84
N VAL A 38 -2.82 4.21 -11.73
CA VAL A 38 -1.62 3.47 -11.39
C VAL A 38 -1.96 2.71 -10.12
N THR A 39 -2.16 1.42 -10.27
CA THR A 39 -2.62 0.54 -9.20
C THR A 39 -1.44 -0.15 -8.59
N GLU A 40 -0.82 0.51 -7.61
CA GLU A 40 0.09 -0.19 -6.73
C GLU A 40 -0.15 0.14 -5.27
N ARG A 41 -0.82 -0.77 -4.57
CA ARG A 41 -0.84 -0.80 -3.10
C ARG A 41 0.27 -1.67 -2.54
N ILE A 42 1.36 -1.00 -2.19
CA ILE A 42 2.57 -1.62 -1.68
C ILE A 42 2.56 -1.58 -0.14
N PRO A 43 2.77 -2.71 0.56
CA PRO A 43 2.90 -2.71 2.00
C PRO A 43 4.17 -1.95 2.38
N TYR A 44 4.02 -0.88 3.16
CA TYR A 44 5.14 -0.07 3.61
C TYR A 44 5.56 -0.39 5.06
N ALA A 45 4.75 -1.18 5.76
CA ALA A 45 5.00 -1.66 7.11
C ALA A 45 4.27 -2.99 7.35
N GLU A 46 4.68 -3.71 8.39
CA GLU A 46 3.99 -4.93 8.81
C GLU A 46 2.66 -4.60 9.51
N ALA A 47 1.65 -5.46 9.32
CA ALA A 47 0.31 -5.28 9.87
C ALA A 47 0.32 -5.04 11.40
N PRO A 48 -0.30 -3.96 11.90
CA PRO A 48 -0.33 -3.61 13.32
C PRO A 48 -1.41 -4.39 14.09
N VAL A 49 -1.48 -5.70 13.87
CA VAL A 49 -2.50 -6.61 14.43
C VAL A 49 -1.98 -7.38 15.65
N GLY A 50 -2.89 -7.84 16.52
CA GLY A 50 -2.55 -8.68 17.66
C GLY A 50 -1.60 -7.99 18.64
N SER A 51 -0.46 -8.62 18.93
CA SER A 51 0.56 -8.08 19.84
C SER A 51 1.24 -6.81 19.35
N ARG A 52 1.10 -6.47 18.06
CA ARG A 52 1.68 -5.27 17.45
C ARG A 52 0.74 -4.07 17.46
N ARG A 53 -0.51 -4.25 17.92
CA ARG A 53 -1.43 -3.14 18.10
C ARG A 53 -0.84 -2.16 19.12
N PHE A 54 -0.88 -0.87 18.80
CA PHE A 54 -0.29 0.21 19.60
C PHE A 54 1.24 0.17 19.74
N MET A 55 1.92 -0.65 18.94
CA MET A 55 3.37 -0.59 18.80
C MET A 55 3.75 0.30 17.61
N PRO A 56 5.00 0.83 17.59
CA PRO A 56 5.53 1.46 16.39
C PRO A 56 5.49 0.52 15.18
N PRO A 57 5.23 1.03 13.96
CA PRO A 57 5.23 0.21 12.76
C PRO A 57 6.62 -0.40 12.54
N SER A 58 6.64 -1.67 12.13
CA SER A 58 7.86 -2.39 11.76
C SER A 58 8.01 -2.45 10.24
N ALA A 59 9.23 -2.71 9.76
CA ALA A 59 9.50 -2.88 8.32
C ALA A 59 8.57 -3.94 7.71
N PRO A 60 8.14 -3.77 6.44
CA PRO A 60 7.27 -4.73 5.79
C PRO A 60 8.01 -6.06 5.59
N ILE A 61 7.26 -7.16 5.55
CA ILE A 61 7.81 -8.47 5.24
C ILE A 61 8.24 -8.48 3.77
N PRO A 62 9.52 -8.78 3.46
CA PRO A 62 9.96 -8.93 2.08
C PRO A 62 9.15 -10.01 1.36
N TRP A 63 8.79 -9.77 0.11
CA TRP A 63 8.14 -10.77 -0.74
C TRP A 63 9.10 -11.22 -1.83
N ASN A 64 8.94 -12.46 -2.28
CA ASN A 64 9.72 -13.01 -3.39
C ASN A 64 8.98 -12.81 -4.70
N GLY A 65 9.69 -12.37 -5.73
CA GLY A 65 9.16 -12.19 -7.08
C GLY A 65 8.23 -10.98 -7.23
N LEU A 66 7.42 -11.02 -8.28
CA LEU A 66 6.53 -9.94 -8.69
C LEU A 66 5.31 -9.81 -7.78
N LYS A 67 5.01 -8.61 -7.30
CA LYS A 67 3.77 -8.32 -6.56
C LYS A 67 2.80 -7.56 -7.45
N MET A 68 1.73 -8.22 -7.86
CA MET A 68 0.62 -7.57 -8.54
C MET A 68 -0.14 -6.69 -7.55
N ALA A 69 -0.12 -5.37 -7.78
CA ALA A 69 -0.68 -4.41 -6.83
C ALA A 69 -1.94 -3.69 -7.38
N THR A 70 -2.67 -4.40 -8.25
CA THR A 70 -3.82 -3.93 -9.04
C THR A 70 -5.12 -3.67 -8.27
N LYS A 71 -5.19 -4.07 -7.00
CA LYS A 71 -6.42 -4.05 -6.19
C LYS A 71 -6.31 -3.06 -5.03
N LEU A 72 -7.44 -2.46 -4.66
CA LEU A 72 -7.55 -1.63 -3.46
C LEU A 72 -7.44 -2.49 -2.20
N SER A 73 -6.43 -2.22 -1.36
CA SER A 73 -6.30 -2.72 0.00
C SER A 73 -7.39 -2.16 0.89
N PRO A 74 -7.73 -2.84 2.00
CA PRO A 74 -8.61 -2.27 3.01
C PRO A 74 -8.10 -0.92 3.53
N VAL A 75 -9.02 -0.03 3.88
CA VAL A 75 -8.70 1.18 4.63
C VAL A 75 -8.58 0.85 6.12
N CYS A 76 -7.93 1.74 6.87
CA CYS A 76 -7.84 1.57 8.32
C CYS A 76 -9.22 1.71 8.98
N PRO A 77 -9.45 1.04 10.14
CA PRO A 77 -10.73 1.09 10.81
C PRO A 77 -11.04 2.53 11.25
N GLN A 78 -12.23 3.02 10.90
CA GLN A 78 -12.65 4.38 11.19
C GLN A 78 -14.15 4.43 11.50
N ASN A 79 -14.58 5.45 12.24
CA ASN A 79 -16.00 5.64 12.48
C ASN A 79 -16.65 6.42 11.32
N LEU A 80 -17.26 5.69 10.38
CA LEU A 80 -17.84 6.30 9.19
C LEU A 80 -19.11 7.10 9.52
N PRO A 81 -19.27 8.31 8.93
CA PRO A 81 -20.48 9.10 9.09
C PRO A 81 -21.68 8.41 8.43
N SER A 82 -22.78 8.26 9.18
CA SER A 82 -24.05 7.79 8.65
C SER A 82 -24.77 8.91 7.88
N LEU A 83 -25.12 8.65 6.62
CA LEU A 83 -25.94 9.58 5.82
C LEU A 83 -27.43 9.56 6.19
N ASN A 84 -27.88 8.53 6.92
CA ASN A 84 -29.29 8.35 7.28
C ASN A 84 -29.66 8.93 8.64
N ASN A 85 -28.68 9.46 9.39
CA ASN A 85 -28.94 10.04 10.69
C ASN A 85 -29.47 11.46 10.52
N ALA A 86 -30.76 11.65 10.83
CA ALA A 86 -31.44 12.95 10.80
C ALA A 86 -30.77 14.02 11.71
N ASN A 87 -29.92 13.59 12.64
CA ASN A 87 -29.16 14.47 13.54
C ASN A 87 -27.89 15.06 12.88
N ASN A 88 -27.52 14.60 11.69
CA ASN A 88 -26.33 15.07 10.98
C ASN A 88 -26.69 16.24 10.07
N ASN A 89 -26.43 17.48 10.53
CA ASN A 89 -26.59 18.68 9.70
C ASN A 89 -25.36 18.87 8.78
N TYR A 90 -25.25 18.05 7.75
CA TYR A 90 -24.20 18.23 6.74
C TYR A 90 -24.59 19.32 5.74
N SER A 91 -23.65 20.21 5.41
CA SER A 91 -23.79 21.08 4.24
C SER A 91 -23.92 20.22 2.98
N LYS A 92 -24.59 20.74 1.94
CA LYS A 92 -24.78 20.02 0.67
C LYS A 92 -23.46 19.47 0.10
N GLY A 93 -22.41 20.29 0.07
CA GLY A 93 -21.09 19.87 -0.43
C GLY A 93 -20.46 18.75 0.40
N ARG A 94 -20.59 18.79 1.73
CA ARG A 94 -20.10 17.72 2.61
C ARG A 94 -20.89 16.43 2.42
N TYR A 95 -22.21 16.52 2.28
CA TYR A 95 -23.06 15.37 1.98
C TYR A 95 -22.65 14.69 0.68
N ASP A 96 -22.49 15.48 -0.40
CA ASP A 96 -22.09 14.97 -1.71
C ASP A 96 -20.69 14.34 -1.68
N GLN A 97 -19.74 14.94 -0.95
CA GLN A 97 -18.41 14.37 -0.77
C GLN A 97 -18.45 13.02 -0.04
N ILE A 98 -19.13 12.95 1.11
CA ILE A 98 -19.24 11.71 1.89
C ILE A 98 -19.92 10.63 1.05
N LYS A 99 -21.00 10.97 0.33
CA LYS A 99 -21.72 10.04 -0.54
C LYS A 99 -20.83 9.42 -1.62
N ARG A 100 -19.89 10.18 -2.20
CA ARG A 100 -18.92 9.67 -3.19
C ARG A 100 -17.86 8.78 -2.56
N LEU A 101 -17.38 9.12 -1.36
CA LEU A 101 -16.28 8.39 -0.72
C LEU A 101 -16.72 7.09 -0.04
N LEU A 102 -17.96 7.03 0.47
CA LEU A 102 -18.44 5.90 1.27
C LEU A 102 -18.20 4.51 0.65
N PRO A 103 -18.41 4.26 -0.66
CA PRO A 103 -18.12 2.95 -1.25
C PRO A 103 -16.66 2.48 -1.05
N TYR A 104 -15.70 3.40 -1.11
CA TYR A 104 -14.26 3.13 -0.95
C TYR A 104 -13.84 2.90 0.50
N LEU A 105 -14.66 3.35 1.45
CA LEU A 105 -14.34 3.28 2.88
C LEU A 105 -14.95 2.05 3.57
N LYS A 106 -15.86 1.31 2.91
CA LYS A 106 -16.57 0.17 3.53
C LYS A 106 -15.68 -1.03 3.86
N VAL A 107 -14.58 -1.22 3.14
CA VAL A 107 -13.68 -2.35 3.33
C VAL A 107 -12.60 -1.94 4.32
N GLU A 108 -12.83 -2.22 5.59
CA GLU A 108 -11.92 -1.87 6.68
C GLU A 108 -11.17 -3.09 7.22
N SER A 109 -9.90 -2.89 7.60
CA SER A 109 -9.08 -3.89 8.27
C SER A 109 -7.99 -3.20 9.09
N GLU A 110 -7.56 -3.80 10.20
CA GLU A 110 -6.35 -3.33 10.90
C GLU A 110 -5.07 -3.58 10.10
N ASP A 111 -5.07 -4.57 9.21
CA ASP A 111 -4.05 -4.71 8.17
C ASP A 111 -4.32 -3.71 7.04
N CYS A 112 -3.95 -2.44 7.26
CA CYS A 112 -4.22 -1.33 6.34
C CYS A 112 -2.97 -0.50 5.97
N LEU A 113 -1.76 -0.95 6.33
CA LEU A 113 -0.52 -0.20 6.10
C LEU A 113 0.01 -0.36 4.65
N TYR A 114 -0.75 0.19 3.70
CA TYR A 114 -0.46 0.18 2.27
C TYR A 114 -0.41 1.61 1.71
N LEU A 115 0.48 1.87 0.76
CA LEU A 115 0.55 3.15 0.03
C LEU A 115 0.12 2.97 -1.42
N ASN A 116 -0.58 3.96 -1.98
CA ASN A 116 -0.79 4.06 -3.43
C ASN A 116 0.35 4.89 -4.04
N LEU A 117 0.99 4.38 -5.08
CA LEU A 117 1.99 5.13 -5.85
C LEU A 117 1.38 5.58 -7.18
N TYR A 118 1.51 6.88 -7.51
CA TYR A 118 1.09 7.42 -8.80
C TYR A 118 2.31 7.97 -9.51
N VAL A 119 2.67 7.34 -10.63
CA VAL A 119 3.81 7.73 -11.46
C VAL A 119 3.28 8.22 -12.81
N PRO A 120 3.55 9.47 -13.22
CA PRO A 120 3.18 9.93 -14.56
C PRO A 120 3.96 9.13 -15.61
N SER A 121 3.27 8.66 -16.66
CA SER A 121 3.92 8.05 -17.81
C SER A 121 4.58 9.15 -18.66
N TYR A 122 5.85 9.44 -18.41
CA TYR A 122 6.67 10.09 -19.42
C TYR A 122 7.12 9.01 -20.40
N GLY A 123 6.88 9.24 -21.69
CA GLY A 123 7.14 8.26 -22.74
C GLY A 123 8.53 7.63 -22.64
N GLU A 124 8.58 6.36 -23.02
CA GLU A 124 9.72 5.43 -22.99
C GLU A 124 9.92 4.70 -21.65
N LEU A 125 9.67 3.38 -21.70
CA LEU A 125 9.77 2.39 -20.63
C LEU A 125 11.12 2.49 -19.92
N SER A 126 11.18 3.30 -18.87
CA SER A 126 12.24 3.20 -17.87
C SER A 126 11.84 2.09 -16.91
N SER A 127 12.53 0.97 -17.00
CA SER A 127 12.52 -0.06 -15.97
C SER A 127 13.03 0.55 -14.66
N TRP A 128 12.14 1.12 -13.86
CA TRP A 128 12.47 1.52 -12.50
C TRP A 128 12.56 0.26 -11.67
N VAL A 129 13.77 -0.29 -11.58
CA VAL A 129 14.13 -1.28 -10.57
C VAL A 129 14.28 -0.50 -9.26
N CYS A 130 13.31 -0.65 -8.35
CA CYS A 130 13.52 -0.28 -6.95
C CYS A 130 14.59 -1.17 -6.30
#